data_AF-A0A523X7H7-F1
#
_entry.id   AF-A0A523X7H7-F1
#
_cell.length_a   1.000
_cell.length_b   1.000
_cell.length_c   1.000
_cell.angle_alpha   90.00
_cell.angle_beta   90.00
_cell.angle_gamma   90.00
#
_symmetry.space_group_name_H-M   'P 1'
#
loop_
_entity.id
_entity.type
_entity.pdbx_description
1 polymer ?
#
loop_
_entity_poly.entity_id
_entity_poly.type
_entity_poly.pdbx_seq_one_letter_code
_entity_poly.pdbx_strand_id
1 'polypeptide(L)'
;MRYNFTESVGEKITLTGKISKIPWQHLIQFFSDREHINYFDLENGEQIVIYSREPITYIGKMKINGEVILTKGSSKRLQKIKDETYQEYQLLVDSWECLSN
;
A
#
# COMPACT_ATOMS: atom_id res chain seq x y z
N MET A 1 -10.31 14.76 0.50
CA MET A 1 -9.51 14.62 -0.74
C MET A 1 -9.45 13.13 -1.05
N ARG A 2 -9.77 12.71 -2.27
CA ARG A 2 -9.68 11.28 -2.66
C ARG A 2 -8.39 11.12 -3.45
N TYR A 3 -7.53 10.18 -3.05
CA TYR A 3 -6.33 9.89 -3.83
C TYR A 3 -6.74 9.22 -5.14
N ASN A 4 -6.29 9.75 -6.28
CA ASN A 4 -6.46 9.10 -7.58
C ASN A 4 -5.15 8.43 -7.99
N PHE A 5 -4.95 7.19 -7.56
CA PHE A 5 -3.73 6.44 -7.85
C PHE A 5 -3.63 5.96 -9.31
N THR A 6 -4.73 5.97 -10.06
CA THR A 6 -4.77 5.45 -11.44
C THR A 6 -3.80 6.16 -12.37
N GLU A 7 -3.69 7.48 -12.23
CA GLU A 7 -2.80 8.32 -13.05
C GLU A 7 -1.37 8.38 -12.48
N SER A 8 -1.13 7.76 -11.33
CA SER A 8 0.15 7.80 -10.62
C SER A 8 0.91 6.48 -10.65
N VAL A 9 0.42 5.45 -11.35
CA VAL A 9 1.11 4.16 -11.46
C VAL A 9 2.50 4.36 -12.10
N GLY A 10 3.55 3.90 -11.41
CA GLY A 10 4.95 4.10 -11.79
C GLY A 10 5.53 5.45 -11.34
N GLU A 11 4.70 6.35 -10.81
CA GLU A 11 5.14 7.65 -10.31
C GLU A 11 5.49 7.60 -8.83
N LYS A 12 6.41 8.47 -8.43
CA LYS A 12 6.74 8.70 -7.02
C LYS A 12 5.79 9.72 -6.42
N ILE A 13 5.13 9.33 -5.34
CA ILE A 13 4.19 10.18 -4.61
C ILE A 13 4.51 10.24 -3.13
N THR A 14 3.99 11.27 -2.47
CA THR A 14 4.01 11.40 -1.01
C THR A 14 2.61 11.17 -0.45
N LEU A 15 2.49 10.26 0.52
CA LEU A 15 1.26 10.01 1.26
C LEU A 15 1.45 10.32 2.73
N THR A 16 0.39 10.78 3.39
CA THR A 16 0.37 10.99 4.84
C THR A 16 -0.61 10.01 5.48
N GLY A 17 -0.21 9.39 6.57
CA GLY A 17 -1.02 8.37 7.24
C GLY A 17 -0.29 7.72 8.41
N LYS A 18 -0.68 6.51 8.77
CA LYS A 18 -0.05 5.73 9.86
C LYS A 18 -0.10 4.24 9.57
N ILE A 19 0.79 3.47 10.19
CA ILE A 19 0.69 2.01 10.18
C ILE A 19 -0.60 1.59 10.89
N SER A 20 -1.39 0.77 10.22
CA SER A 20 -2.66 0.27 10.73
C SER A 20 -2.45 -0.80 11.79
N LYS A 21 -3.32 -0.81 12.80
CA LYS A 21 -3.36 -1.87 13.80
C LYS A 21 -4.27 -3.03 13.39
N ILE A 22 -5.19 -2.80 12.45
CA ILE A 22 -6.19 -3.79 12.02
C ILE A 22 -6.05 -3.94 10.50
N PRO A 23 -5.48 -5.06 10.02
CA PRO A 23 -5.36 -5.32 8.60
C PRO A 23 -6.72 -5.62 7.98
N TRP A 24 -7.04 -4.95 6.88
CA TRP A 24 -8.15 -5.30 6.01
C TRP A 24 -7.70 -6.28 4.93
N GLN A 25 -8.67 -6.90 4.26
CA GLN A 25 -8.38 -7.84 3.19
C GLN A 25 -7.81 -7.08 1.99
N HIS A 26 -6.55 -7.35 1.67
CA HIS A 26 -5.83 -6.81 0.52
C HIS A 26 -5.12 -7.91 -0.26
N LEU A 27 -4.85 -7.64 -1.54
CA LEU A 27 -3.87 -8.40 -2.30
C LEU A 27 -2.48 -8.17 -1.70
N ILE A 28 -1.63 -9.19 -1.73
CA ILE A 28 -0.25 -9.09 -1.24
C ILE A 28 0.68 -9.61 -2.33
N GLN A 29 1.75 -8.88 -2.59
CA GLN A 29 2.86 -9.30 -3.43
C GLN A 29 4.12 -9.50 -2.57
N PHE A 30 5.09 -10.22 -3.14
CA PHE A 30 6.39 -10.40 -2.50
C PHE A 30 7.46 -9.78 -3.40
N PHE A 31 8.25 -8.88 -2.81
CA PHE A 31 9.38 -8.23 -3.47
C PHE A 31 10.65 -8.59 -2.73
N SER A 32 11.66 -9.11 -3.44
CA SER A 32 12.89 -9.59 -2.82
C SER A 32 13.74 -8.47 -2.20
N ASP A 33 13.59 -7.22 -2.64
CA ASP A 33 14.32 -6.08 -2.10
C ASP A 33 13.51 -5.29 -1.06
N ARG A 34 12.25 -5.66 -0.80
CA ARG A 34 11.31 -4.95 0.08
C ARG A 34 10.43 -5.93 0.85
N GLU A 35 11.05 -6.62 1.80
CA GLU A 35 10.44 -7.73 2.53
C GLU A 35 9.46 -7.28 3.63
N HIS A 36 9.49 -6.00 4.03
CA HIS A 36 8.65 -5.50 5.11
C HIS A 36 7.32 -4.99 4.57
N ILE A 37 6.25 -5.74 4.86
CA ILE A 37 4.89 -5.46 4.42
C ILE A 37 4.11 -4.83 5.58
N ASN A 38 3.51 -3.68 5.35
CA ASN A 38 2.66 -3.02 6.34
C ASN A 38 1.33 -2.58 5.72
N TYR A 39 0.29 -2.54 6.54
CA TYR A 39 -0.98 -1.93 6.21
C TYR A 39 -0.92 -0.46 6.64
N PHE A 40 -1.33 0.46 5.77
CA PHE A 40 -1.19 1.90 6.00
C PHE A 40 -2.54 2.58 5.87
N ASP A 41 -3.02 3.15 6.98
CA ASP A 41 -4.25 3.93 7.02
C ASP A 41 -3.96 5.35 6.50
N LEU A 42 -4.64 5.73 5.43
CA LEU A 42 -4.61 7.07 4.87
C LEU A 42 -5.55 8.01 5.63
N GLU A 43 -5.31 9.32 5.53
CA GLU A 43 -6.15 10.33 6.19
C GLU A 43 -7.62 10.31 5.75
N ASN A 44 -7.90 9.84 4.53
CA ASN A 44 -9.26 9.74 4.00
C ASN A 44 -10.01 8.48 4.49
N GLY A 45 -9.40 7.66 5.35
CA GLY A 45 -9.98 6.44 5.89
C GLY A 45 -9.83 5.20 5.00
N GLU A 46 -9.19 5.33 3.85
CA GLU A 46 -8.79 4.18 3.04
C GLU A 46 -7.54 3.51 3.63
N GLN A 47 -7.36 2.21 3.35
CA GLN A 47 -6.18 1.45 3.71
C GLN A 47 -5.48 0.94 2.45
N ILE A 48 -4.14 1.01 2.43
CA ILE A 48 -3.31 0.43 1.37
C ILE A 48 -2.23 -0.47 1.96
N VAL A 49 -1.65 -1.32 1.12
CA VAL A 49 -0.45 -2.09 1.46
C VAL A 49 0.78 -1.33 1.01
N ILE A 50 1.79 -1.28 1.88
CA ILE A 50 3.08 -0.66 1.60
C ILE A 50 4.21 -1.66 1.82
N TYR A 51 5.27 -1.54 1.01
CA TYR A 51 6.44 -2.39 1.03
C TYR A 51 7.70 -1.57 1.25
N SER A 52 8.48 -1.88 2.29
CA SER A 52 9.71 -1.14 2.61
C SER A 52 10.93 -2.06 2.70
N ARG A 53 12.11 -1.48 2.44
CA ARG A 53 13.41 -2.16 2.58
C ARG A 53 13.80 -2.39 4.03
N GLU A 54 13.45 -1.41 4.87
CA GLU A 54 13.70 -1.43 6.31
C GLU A 54 12.37 -1.43 7.06
N PRO A 55 12.31 -2.01 8.28
CA PRO A 55 11.07 -2.05 9.05
C PRO A 55 10.68 -0.66 9.54
N ILE A 56 9.41 -0.29 9.34
CA ILE A 56 8.84 0.95 9.88
C ILE A 56 8.31 0.65 11.30
N THR A 57 9.03 1.12 12.33
CA THR A 57 8.68 0.86 13.74
C THR A 57 7.93 2.02 14.40
N TYR A 58 7.82 3.16 13.73
CA TYR A 58 7.17 4.34 14.28
C TYR A 58 5.64 4.18 14.35
N ILE A 59 5.09 4.38 15.54
CA ILE A 59 3.66 4.27 15.82
C ILE A 59 3.09 5.69 15.90
N GLY A 60 2.82 6.29 14.75
CA GLY A 60 2.33 7.66 14.68
C GLY A 60 2.00 8.08 13.25
N LYS A 61 1.59 9.33 13.10
CA LYS A 61 1.35 9.92 11.79
C LYS A 61 2.69 10.22 11.11
N MET A 62 2.85 9.79 9.87
CA MET A 62 4.08 9.92 9.11
C MET A 62 3.78 10.28 7.66
N LYS A 63 4.76 10.86 6.99
CA LYS A 63 4.78 10.93 5.53
C LYS A 63 5.61 9.79 4.99
N ILE A 64 5.13 9.15 3.94
CA ILE A 64 5.83 8.11 3.19
C ILE A 64 5.99 8.58 1.75
N ASN A 65 7.18 8.37 1.19
CA ASN A 65 7.47 8.61 -0.21
C ASN A 65 7.75 7.28 -0.89
N GLY A 66 7.13 7.05 -2.04
CA GLY A 66 7.29 5.79 -2.75
C GLY A 66 6.66 5.78 -4.11
N GLU A 67 6.91 4.71 -4.84
CA GLU A 67 6.37 4.47 -6.17
C GLU A 67 5.03 3.75 -6.07
N VAL A 68 4.02 4.23 -6.79
CA VAL A 68 2.71 3.57 -6.86
C VAL A 68 2.79 2.38 -7.80
N ILE A 69 2.32 1.22 -7.33
CA ILE A 69 2.22 0.02 -8.14
C ILE A 69 0.77 -0.46 -8.24
N LEU A 70 0.46 -1.07 -9.37
CA LEU A 70 -0.81 -1.75 -9.59
C LEU A 70 -0.63 -3.25 -9.30
N THR A 71 -1.27 -3.73 -8.25
CA THR A 71 -1.33 -5.15 -7.91
C THR A 71 -2.56 -5.78 -8.53
N LYS A 72 -2.37 -6.91 -9.22
CA LYS A 72 -3.45 -7.68 -9.82
C LYS A 72 -3.52 -9.07 -9.19
N GLY A 73 -4.72 -9.52 -8.88
CA GLY A 73 -4.97 -10.83 -8.28
C GLY A 73 -6.15 -11.51 -8.95
N SER A 74 -6.04 -12.83 -9.11
CA SER A 74 -7.16 -13.66 -9.55
C SER A 74 -7.98 -14.12 -8.34
N SER A 75 -9.28 -14.36 -8.55
CA SER A 75 -10.15 -14.95 -7.53
C SER A 75 -9.58 -16.26 -7.00
N LYS A 76 -9.59 -16.44 -5.67
CA LYS A 76 -9.19 -17.70 -5.01
C LYS A 76 -10.24 -18.82 -5.16
N ARG A 77 -11.39 -18.56 -5.80
CA ARG A 77 -12.43 -19.59 -6.02
C ARG A 77 -12.05 -20.46 -7.22
N LEU A 78 -11.97 -21.77 -6.99
CA LEU A 78 -11.65 -22.80 -8.00
C LEU A 78 -12.75 -23.03 -9.07
N GLN A 79 -13.88 -22.32 -9.00
CA GLN A 79 -14.98 -22.52 -9.95
C GLN A 79 -14.96 -21.44 -11.04
N LYS A 80 -15.02 -21.92 -12.29
CA LYS A 80 -15.00 -21.22 -13.58
C LYS A 80 -16.09 -20.14 -13.73
N ILE A 81 -16.05 -19.08 -12.92
CA ILE A 81 -16.70 -17.82 -13.26
C ILE A 81 -15.61 -16.93 -13.84
N LYS A 82 -15.75 -16.65 -15.14
CA LYS A 82 -14.83 -15.90 -15.99
C LYS A 82 -14.22 -14.66 -15.30
N ASP A 83 -12.91 -14.53 -15.43
CA ASP A 83 -12.17 -13.28 -15.63
C ASP A 83 -12.31 -12.14 -14.60
N GLU A 84 -12.71 -12.41 -13.35
CA GLU A 84 -12.61 -11.39 -12.30
C GLU A 84 -11.15 -11.19 -11.89
N THR A 85 -10.54 -10.15 -12.47
CA THR A 85 -9.23 -9.62 -12.04
C THR A 85 -9.45 -8.52 -11.02
N TYR A 86 -9.05 -8.77 -9.79
CA TYR A 86 -9.04 -7.77 -8.73
C TYR A 86 -7.78 -6.90 -8.90
N GLN A 87 -7.94 -5.59 -8.75
CA GLN A 87 -6.86 -4.63 -8.90
C GLN A 87 -6.82 -3.71 -7.68
N GLU A 88 -5.63 -3.52 -7.11
CA GLU A 88 -5.40 -2.65 -5.95
C GLU A 88 -4.13 -1.82 -6.16
N TYR A 89 -4.17 -0.57 -5.73
CA TYR A 89 -3.00 0.30 -5.72
C TYR A 89 -2.24 0.15 -4.40
N GLN A 90 -0.93 0.01 -4.49
CA GLN A 90 -0.04 -0.21 -3.37
C GLN A 90 1.22 0.65 -3.54
N LEU A 91 2.08 0.71 -2.53
CA LEU A 91 3.24 1.61 -2.55
C LEU A 91 4.55 0.88 -2.25
N LEU A 92 5.55 1.07 -3.10
CA LEU A 92 6.95 0.71 -2.82
C LEU A 92 7.63 1.89 -2.12
N VAL A 93 7.83 1.80 -0.81
CA VAL A 93 8.29 2.91 0.04
C VAL A 93 9.80 3.07 -0.05
N ASP A 94 10.25 4.23 -0.53
CA ASP A 94 11.65 4.61 -0.59
C ASP A 94 12.13 5.30 0.69
N SER A 95 11.28 6.13 1.29
CA SER A 95 11.60 6.84 2.53
C SER A 95 10.35 7.19 3.32
N TRP A 96 10.52 7.47 4.60
CA TRP A 96 9.46 7.94 5.47
C TRP A 96 10.01 8.92 6.51
N GLU A 97 9.16 9.83 6.96
CA GLU A 97 9.48 10.79 8.02
C GLU A 97 8.34 10.85 9.04
N CYS A 98 8.71 10.83 10.32
CA CYS A 98 7.76 11.04 11.40
C CYS A 98 7.20 12.47 11.32
N LEU A 99 5.88 12.62 11.43
CA LEU A 99 5.31 13.91 11.75
C LEU A 99 5.20 14.01 13.26
N SER A 100 5.94 14.96 13.83
CA SER A 100 5.77 15.40 15.21
C SER A 100 4.34 15.93 15.38
N ASN A 101 3.67 15.51 16.45
CA ASN A 101 2.45 16.20 16.91
C ASN A 101 2.79 17.56 17.50
#